data_AF-A0A4U9TPG1-F1
#
_entry.id   AF-A0A4U9TPG1-F1
#
_cell.length_a   1.000
_cell.length_b   1.000
_cell.length_c   1.000
_cell.angle_alpha   90.00
_cell.angle_beta   90.00
_cell.angle_gamma   90.00
#
_symmetry.space_group_name_H-M   'P 1'
#
loop_
_entity.id
_entity.type
_entity.pdbx_description
1 polymer ?
#
loop_
_entity_poly.entity_id
_entity_poly.type
_entity_poly.pdbx_seq_one_letter_code
_entity_poly.pdbx_strand_id
1 'polypeptide(L)'
;MSFAHRLGLLHDHPVAKEIAATWLQPEAILGNLLALEDFPVRMLEFIAPVVPDVLLNRIDEVLRAADFKGRERHYDPRWSTILNLLQALAWEPSYFDRCASLLLQIADHETDKYRQENTRDRLTLFCQPYLSGTHASLEQRIALLEACLTSGLLQRRTLGLKMLSAGLSGSTWTSSGIYEFGARPRDYGAEPDYDALMAWRHAFIAITVRVGNADDMHLANGARTVLANALSDLWSDKRMGSVLIDAARTLHACLPWGEGWKAIRTKLYFVRKDPQISPVLLKTLDALERKLRPNDLLSGIRFLCPEQRPPQLGA
;
A
#
# COMPACT_ATOMS: atom_id res chain seq x y z
N MET A 1 34.84 6.99 6.13
CA MET A 1 33.64 7.80 6.38
C MET A 1 33.61 9.08 5.55
N SER A 2 34.53 10.04 5.79
CA SER A 2 34.53 11.34 5.06
C SER A 2 34.58 11.24 3.53
N PHE A 3 35.26 10.24 2.96
CA PHE A 3 35.34 10.08 1.50
C PHE A 3 34.01 9.60 0.87
N ALA A 4 33.42 8.50 1.37
CA ALA A 4 32.12 8.01 0.89
C ALA A 4 31.01 9.05 1.03
N HIS A 5 30.98 9.77 2.16
CA HIS A 5 30.03 10.85 2.36
C HIS A 5 30.20 11.97 1.31
N ARG A 6 31.43 12.44 1.07
CA ARG A 6 31.70 13.44 0.02
C ARG A 6 31.35 12.94 -1.38
N LEU A 7 31.56 11.66 -1.66
CA LEU A 7 31.14 11.05 -2.92
C LEU A 7 29.62 11.13 -3.10
N GLY A 8 28.86 10.85 -2.02
CA GLY A 8 27.41 11.00 -1.97
C GLY A 8 26.89 12.41 -2.25
N LEU A 9 27.71 13.44 -1.98
CA LEU A 9 27.37 14.83 -2.29
C LEU A 9 27.60 15.18 -3.77
N LEU A 10 28.41 14.39 -4.49
CA LEU A 10 28.81 14.63 -5.89
C LEU A 10 27.99 13.78 -6.88
N HIS A 11 26.68 13.65 -6.63
CA HIS A 11 25.81 12.72 -7.35
C HIS A 11 25.67 12.98 -8.86
N ASP A 12 25.98 14.18 -9.35
CA ASP A 12 26.00 14.50 -10.79
C ASP A 12 27.38 14.37 -11.43
N HIS A 13 28.44 14.17 -10.64
CA HIS A 13 29.81 14.11 -11.14
C HIS A 13 30.14 12.74 -11.76
N PRO A 14 30.59 12.65 -13.02
CA PRO A 14 30.79 11.36 -13.71
C PRO A 14 31.81 10.46 -13.01
N VAL A 15 32.92 11.02 -12.52
CA VAL A 15 33.94 10.25 -11.77
C VAL A 15 33.38 9.73 -10.45
N ALA A 16 32.46 10.47 -9.81
CA ALA A 16 31.85 9.99 -8.56
C ALA A 16 30.96 8.77 -8.82
N LYS A 17 30.22 8.79 -9.94
CA LYS A 17 29.43 7.66 -10.43
C LYS A 17 30.30 6.45 -10.75
N GLU A 18 31.43 6.64 -11.43
CA GLU A 18 32.35 5.56 -11.78
C GLU A 18 32.94 4.88 -10.53
N ILE A 19 33.40 5.67 -9.55
CA ILE A 19 33.92 5.14 -8.28
C ILE A 19 32.82 4.38 -7.53
N ALA A 20 31.64 4.97 -7.40
CA ALA A 20 30.52 4.34 -6.69
C ALA A 20 30.06 3.04 -7.38
N ALA A 21 30.00 3.02 -8.71
CA ALA A 21 29.67 1.82 -9.48
C ALA A 21 30.72 0.71 -9.32
N THR A 22 32.00 1.09 -9.21
CA THR A 22 33.10 0.14 -8.97
C THR A 22 32.97 -0.52 -7.60
N TRP A 23 32.57 0.22 -6.57
CA TRP A 23 32.38 -0.35 -5.23
C TRP A 23 31.23 -1.34 -5.13
N LEU A 24 30.25 -1.25 -6.03
CA LEU A 24 29.08 -2.13 -6.13
C LEU A 24 29.30 -3.34 -7.06
N GLN A 25 30.50 -3.54 -7.63
CA GLN A 25 30.82 -4.77 -8.37
C GLN A 25 30.78 -6.00 -7.44
N PRO A 26 30.50 -7.22 -7.95
CA PRO A 26 30.18 -8.36 -7.09
C PRO A 26 31.30 -8.72 -6.10
N GLU A 27 32.56 -8.58 -6.52
CA GLU A 27 33.76 -8.88 -5.73
C GLU A 27 34.30 -7.65 -4.97
N ALA A 28 33.64 -6.50 -5.09
CA ALA A 28 34.07 -5.26 -4.45
C ALA A 28 33.51 -5.10 -3.04
N ILE A 29 33.92 -4.03 -2.36
CA ILE A 29 33.63 -3.78 -0.94
C ILE A 29 32.14 -3.72 -0.58
N LEU A 30 31.27 -3.34 -1.53
CA LEU A 30 29.81 -3.30 -1.37
C LEU A 30 29.09 -4.33 -2.26
N GLY A 31 29.82 -5.29 -2.84
CA GLY A 31 29.29 -6.30 -3.75
C GLY A 31 28.39 -7.33 -3.07
N ASN A 32 28.70 -7.71 -1.82
CA ASN A 32 27.89 -8.66 -1.06
C ASN A 32 27.02 -7.94 -0.02
N LEU A 33 25.85 -7.47 -0.45
CA LEU A 33 24.90 -6.72 0.38
C LEU A 33 24.44 -7.50 1.63
N LEU A 34 24.39 -8.82 1.55
CA LEU A 34 23.96 -9.69 2.65
C LEU A 34 25.09 -10.02 3.64
N ALA A 35 26.33 -9.61 3.39
CA ALA A 35 27.45 -9.82 4.29
C ALA A 35 28.05 -8.50 4.81
N LEU A 36 27.40 -7.36 4.55
CA LEU A 36 27.88 -6.07 5.02
C LEU A 36 27.79 -5.95 6.54
N GLU A 37 28.88 -5.48 7.13
CA GLU A 37 28.96 -5.02 8.51
C GLU A 37 28.60 -3.54 8.62
N ASP A 38 28.58 -2.98 9.83
CA ASP A 38 28.12 -1.62 10.12
C ASP A 38 28.81 -0.53 9.28
N PHE A 39 30.13 -0.64 9.07
CA PHE A 39 30.89 0.36 8.33
C PHE A 39 30.56 0.35 6.81
N PRO A 40 30.61 -0.81 6.12
CA PRO A 40 30.14 -0.90 4.74
C PRO A 40 28.67 -0.52 4.54
N VAL A 41 27.77 -0.79 5.50
CA VAL A 41 26.35 -0.36 5.43
C VAL A 41 26.24 1.16 5.32
N ARG A 42 26.95 1.92 6.17
CA ARG A 42 26.95 3.39 6.08
C ARG A 42 27.53 3.91 4.77
N MET A 43 28.56 3.24 4.24
CA MET A 43 29.10 3.59 2.92
C MET A 43 28.07 3.41 1.82
N LEU A 44 27.32 2.30 1.86
CA LEU A 44 26.25 2.01 0.92
C LEU A 44 25.17 3.10 0.93
N GLU A 45 24.73 3.55 2.11
CA GLU A 45 23.74 4.63 2.26
C GLU A 45 24.19 5.94 1.59
N PHE A 46 25.48 6.28 1.67
CA PHE A 46 26.02 7.46 1.01
C PHE A 46 26.11 7.35 -0.51
N ILE A 47 26.44 6.17 -1.04
CA ILE A 47 26.65 5.98 -2.48
C ILE A 47 25.38 5.58 -3.25
N ALA A 48 24.38 5.02 -2.57
CA ALA A 48 23.09 4.68 -3.14
C ALA A 48 22.44 5.80 -3.99
N PRO A 49 22.43 7.08 -3.55
CA PRO A 49 21.93 8.19 -4.37
C PRO A 49 22.77 8.51 -5.62
N VAL A 50 24.05 8.09 -5.66
CA VAL A 50 24.97 8.43 -6.75
C VAL A 50 24.77 7.51 -7.96
N VAL A 51 24.51 6.22 -7.72
CA VAL A 51 24.34 5.20 -8.77
C VAL A 51 23.11 4.30 -8.54
N PRO A 52 21.88 4.86 -8.52
CA PRO A 52 20.65 4.09 -8.28
C PRO A 52 20.50 2.83 -9.13
N ASP A 53 20.72 2.92 -10.44
CA ASP A 53 20.56 1.79 -11.36
C ASP A 53 21.51 0.63 -11.05
N VAL A 54 22.77 0.95 -10.71
CA VAL A 54 23.78 -0.05 -10.38
C VAL A 54 23.40 -0.76 -9.07
N LEU A 55 22.93 0.00 -8.09
CA LEU A 55 22.44 -0.55 -6.83
C LEU A 55 21.21 -1.45 -7.04
N LEU A 56 20.23 -1.03 -7.84
CA LEU A 56 19.05 -1.82 -8.14
C LEU A 56 19.39 -3.11 -8.91
N ASN A 57 20.35 -3.06 -9.84
CA ASN A 57 20.89 -4.26 -10.50
C ASN A 57 21.49 -5.22 -9.46
N ARG A 58 22.32 -4.69 -8.55
CA ARG A 58 22.94 -5.49 -7.49
C ARG A 58 21.92 -6.13 -6.57
N ILE A 59 20.89 -5.40 -6.15
CA ILE A 59 19.82 -5.93 -5.30
C ILE A 59 19.08 -7.05 -6.04
N ASP A 60 18.71 -6.85 -7.31
CA ASP A 60 18.03 -7.88 -8.12
C ASP A 60 18.88 -9.17 -8.25
N GLU A 61 20.19 -9.03 -8.51
CA GLU A 61 21.13 -10.17 -8.53
C GLU A 61 21.17 -10.91 -7.19
N VAL A 62 21.22 -10.19 -6.07
CA VAL A 62 21.21 -10.76 -4.71
C VAL A 62 19.90 -11.50 -4.43
N LEU A 63 18.75 -10.98 -4.86
CA LEU A 63 17.44 -11.63 -4.68
C LEU A 63 17.29 -12.88 -5.56
N ARG A 64 17.97 -12.95 -6.70
CA ARG A 64 17.95 -14.14 -7.59
C ARG A 64 18.88 -15.26 -7.14
N ALA A 65 19.91 -14.94 -6.35
CA ALA A 65 20.86 -15.93 -5.86
C ALA A 65 20.15 -17.00 -5.02
N ALA A 66 20.59 -18.27 -5.13
CA ALA A 66 19.97 -19.42 -4.47
C ALA A 66 19.84 -19.24 -2.94
N ASP A 67 20.78 -18.51 -2.34
CA ASP A 67 20.82 -18.13 -0.93
C ASP A 67 19.58 -17.34 -0.46
N PHE A 68 18.88 -16.65 -1.37
CA PHE A 68 17.70 -15.87 -1.05
C PHE A 68 16.50 -16.73 -0.63
N LYS A 69 16.36 -17.93 -1.20
CA LYS A 69 15.21 -18.81 -0.99
C LYS A 69 15.33 -19.72 0.23
N GLY A 70 16.54 -19.88 0.78
CA GLY A 70 16.85 -20.92 1.78
C GLY A 70 17.06 -20.44 3.22
N ARG A 71 17.10 -19.13 3.50
CA ARG A 71 17.39 -18.63 4.86
C ARG A 71 16.11 -18.36 5.65
N GLU A 72 15.94 -19.07 6.77
CA GLU A 72 15.01 -18.66 7.81
C GLU A 72 15.39 -17.25 8.29
N ARG A 73 14.51 -16.28 8.03
CA ARG A 73 14.74 -14.88 8.40
C ARG A 73 14.54 -14.72 9.91
N HIS A 74 15.62 -14.92 10.65
CA HIS A 74 15.82 -14.17 11.89
C HIS A 74 16.08 -12.70 11.52
N TYR A 75 15.75 -11.77 12.42
CA TYR A 75 15.97 -10.34 12.20
C TYR A 75 17.43 -10.09 11.78
N ASP A 76 17.63 -9.71 10.52
CA ASP A 76 18.94 -9.35 9.98
C ASP A 76 18.89 -7.85 9.63
N PRO A 77 19.60 -6.98 10.36
CA PRO A 77 19.63 -5.54 10.11
C PRO A 77 19.94 -5.16 8.66
N ARG A 78 20.66 -6.02 7.92
CA ARG A 78 21.00 -5.81 6.50
C ARG A 78 19.75 -5.81 5.62
N TRP A 79 18.71 -6.58 5.98
CA TRP A 79 17.42 -6.52 5.30
C TRP A 79 16.76 -5.17 5.49
N SER A 80 16.78 -4.63 6.70
CA SER A 80 16.25 -3.29 6.98
C SER A 80 16.96 -2.23 6.13
N THR A 81 18.28 -2.33 5.94
CA THR A 81 19.03 -1.45 5.02
C THR A 81 18.55 -1.58 3.58
N ILE A 82 18.41 -2.79 3.04
CA ILE A 82 17.94 -2.99 1.65
C ILE A 82 16.51 -2.42 1.48
N LEU A 83 15.61 -2.70 2.43
CA LEU A 83 14.25 -2.17 2.40
C LEU A 83 14.22 -0.64 2.46
N ASN A 84 15.06 -0.05 3.31
CA ASN A 84 15.24 1.39 3.44
C ASN A 84 15.71 2.02 2.13
N LEU A 85 16.70 1.40 1.47
CA LEU A 85 17.21 1.87 0.18
C LEU A 85 16.18 1.73 -0.92
N LEU A 86 15.45 0.62 -1.00
CA LEU A 86 14.38 0.44 -1.99
C LEU A 86 13.23 1.44 -1.80
N GLN A 87 12.82 1.68 -0.56
CA GLN A 87 11.81 2.68 -0.24
C GLN A 87 12.31 4.10 -0.57
N ALA A 88 13.57 4.39 -0.26
CA ALA A 88 14.18 5.67 -0.62
C ALA A 88 14.25 5.84 -2.15
N LEU A 89 14.67 4.83 -2.90
CA LEU A 89 14.75 4.93 -4.36
C LEU A 89 13.37 5.03 -5.01
N ALA A 90 12.36 4.35 -4.45
CA ALA A 90 10.97 4.45 -4.90
C ALA A 90 10.37 5.86 -4.76
N TRP A 91 11.04 6.80 -4.08
CA TRP A 91 10.62 8.19 -4.03
C TRP A 91 10.52 8.80 -5.44
N GLU A 92 11.46 8.45 -6.32
CA GLU A 92 11.51 8.95 -7.69
C GLU A 92 10.63 8.10 -8.63
N PRO A 93 9.76 8.71 -9.47
CA PRO A 93 8.86 7.96 -10.34
C PRO A 93 9.59 7.02 -11.32
N SER A 94 10.80 7.39 -11.75
CA SER A 94 11.64 6.63 -12.67
C SER A 94 12.08 5.27 -12.11
N TYR A 95 12.23 5.16 -10.79
CA TYR A 95 12.66 3.93 -10.13
C TYR A 95 11.52 3.17 -9.43
N PHE A 96 10.35 3.79 -9.28
CA PHE A 96 9.24 3.25 -8.51
C PHE A 96 8.87 1.82 -8.88
N ASP A 97 8.58 1.55 -10.17
CA ASP A 97 8.11 0.23 -10.60
C ASP A 97 9.14 -0.87 -10.32
N ARG A 98 10.42 -0.54 -10.51
CA ARG A 98 11.53 -1.44 -10.24
C ARG A 98 11.68 -1.72 -8.75
N CYS A 99 11.65 -0.67 -7.93
CA CYS A 99 11.72 -0.80 -6.47
C CYS A 99 10.53 -1.60 -5.91
N ALA A 100 9.31 -1.29 -6.37
CA ALA A 100 8.09 -1.98 -5.96
C ALA A 100 8.12 -3.47 -6.34
N SER A 101 8.64 -3.81 -7.52
CA SER A 101 8.84 -5.20 -7.94
C SER A 101 9.82 -5.96 -7.04
N LEU A 102 10.95 -5.36 -6.69
CA LEU A 102 11.93 -5.97 -5.78
C LEU A 102 11.36 -6.13 -4.36
N LEU A 103 10.64 -5.12 -3.86
CA LEU A 103 9.93 -5.20 -2.58
C LEU A 103 8.87 -6.31 -2.59
N LEU A 104 8.13 -6.50 -3.68
CA LEU A 104 7.18 -7.62 -3.81
C LEU A 104 7.87 -8.98 -3.75
N GLN A 105 9.01 -9.13 -4.43
CA GLN A 105 9.81 -10.36 -4.34
C GLN A 105 10.27 -10.62 -2.91
N ILE A 106 10.71 -9.59 -2.18
CA ILE A 106 11.08 -9.72 -0.77
C ILE A 106 9.88 -10.15 0.08
N ALA A 107 8.74 -9.49 -0.09
CA ALA A 107 7.50 -9.76 0.62
C ALA A 107 6.97 -11.18 0.40
N ASP A 108 7.17 -11.77 -0.77
CA ASP A 108 6.72 -13.15 -1.05
C ASP A 108 7.42 -14.21 -0.20
N HIS A 109 8.62 -13.89 0.29
CA HIS A 109 9.46 -14.76 1.09
C HIS A 109 9.52 -14.33 2.57
N GLU A 110 8.75 -13.30 2.97
CA GLU A 110 8.65 -12.89 4.37
C GLU A 110 7.65 -13.75 5.14
N THR A 111 8.08 -14.25 6.30
CA THR A 111 7.19 -14.88 7.27
C THR A 111 6.54 -13.81 8.14
N ASP A 112 5.24 -13.91 8.39
CA ASP A 112 4.54 -12.99 9.27
C ASP A 112 5.02 -13.21 10.71
N LYS A 113 5.83 -12.29 11.22
CA LYS A 113 6.27 -12.25 12.63
C LYS A 113 5.83 -10.94 13.28
N TYR A 114 5.28 -11.06 14.48
CA TYR A 114 4.78 -9.94 15.27
C TYR A 114 5.91 -8.93 15.59
N ARG A 115 5.64 -7.62 15.45
CA ARG A 115 6.53 -6.46 15.74
C ARG A 115 7.69 -6.18 14.79
N GLN A 116 7.70 -6.69 13.56
CA GLN A 116 8.70 -6.27 12.57
C GLN A 116 8.10 -5.33 11.53
N GLU A 117 8.87 -4.31 11.12
CA GLU A 117 8.55 -3.51 9.94
C GLU A 117 8.46 -4.45 8.73
N ASN A 118 7.25 -4.72 8.26
CA ASN A 118 7.01 -5.70 7.22
C ASN A 118 7.10 -5.00 5.86
N THR A 119 7.78 -5.61 4.88
CA THR A 119 7.87 -5.06 3.51
C THR A 119 6.49 -4.77 2.93
N ARG A 120 5.50 -5.56 3.33
CA ARG A 120 4.08 -5.39 2.98
C ARG A 120 3.49 -4.05 3.45
N ASP A 121 3.93 -3.52 4.59
CA ASP A 121 3.43 -2.23 5.10
C ASP A 121 4.00 -1.06 4.28
N ARG A 122 5.28 -1.14 3.88
CA ARG A 122 5.92 -0.17 2.97
C ARG A 122 5.24 -0.16 1.60
N LEU A 123 4.96 -1.34 1.05
CA LEU A 123 4.21 -1.49 -0.20
C LEU A 123 2.78 -0.95 -0.09
N THR A 124 2.14 -1.11 1.08
CA THR A 124 0.79 -0.58 1.34
C THR A 124 0.79 0.96 1.37
N LEU A 125 1.83 1.58 1.95
CA LEU A 125 1.98 3.04 2.02
C LEU A 125 2.07 3.71 0.65
N PHE A 126 2.68 3.07 -0.34
CA PHE A 126 2.74 3.61 -1.70
C PHE A 126 1.36 3.84 -2.33
N CYS A 127 0.34 3.13 -1.87
CA CYS A 127 -1.03 3.32 -2.34
C CYS A 127 -1.81 4.34 -1.50
N GLN A 128 -1.18 5.14 -0.62
CA GLN A 128 -1.83 6.26 0.04
C GLN A 128 -1.77 7.52 -0.84
N PRO A 129 -2.83 8.35 -0.87
CA PRO A 129 -2.82 9.60 -1.64
C PRO A 129 -1.85 10.63 -1.06
N TYR A 130 -1.66 10.65 0.27
CA TYR A 130 -0.76 11.55 0.98
C TYR A 130 0.25 10.76 1.81
N LEU A 131 1.42 11.36 2.09
CA LEU A 131 2.46 10.80 2.97
C LEU A 131 2.99 9.41 2.53
N SER A 132 2.85 9.11 1.24
CA SER A 132 3.23 7.82 0.67
C SER A 132 4.74 7.61 0.51
N GLY A 133 5.54 8.68 0.62
CA GLY A 133 6.98 8.63 0.44
C GLY A 133 7.41 8.43 -1.02
N THR A 134 6.52 8.69 -1.98
CA THR A 134 6.81 8.56 -3.42
C THR A 134 6.05 9.57 -4.27
N HIS A 135 6.67 10.03 -5.35
CA HIS A 135 6.06 10.83 -6.42
C HIS A 135 5.50 9.99 -7.57
N ALA A 136 5.49 8.66 -7.44
CA ALA A 136 4.94 7.77 -8.46
C ALA A 136 3.53 8.22 -8.89
N SER A 137 3.26 8.12 -10.19
CA SER A 137 1.97 8.48 -10.78
C SER A 137 0.83 7.60 -10.26
N LEU A 138 -0.41 8.06 -10.43
CA LEU A 138 -1.60 7.27 -10.09
C LEU A 138 -1.59 5.94 -10.86
N GLU A 139 -1.19 5.97 -12.13
CA GLU A 139 -1.11 4.82 -13.03
C GLU A 139 -0.10 3.78 -12.53
N GLN A 140 1.08 4.20 -12.11
CA GLN A 140 2.11 3.31 -11.54
C GLN A 140 1.62 2.61 -10.27
N ARG A 141 0.94 3.35 -9.38
CA ARG A 141 0.41 2.80 -8.13
C ARG A 141 -0.76 1.84 -8.37
N ILE A 142 -1.62 2.16 -9.33
CA ILE A 142 -2.68 1.24 -9.79
C ILE A 142 -2.05 -0.02 -10.39
N ALA A 143 -1.00 0.10 -11.20
CA ALA A 143 -0.33 -1.07 -11.77
C ALA A 143 0.26 -2.00 -10.67
N LEU A 144 0.88 -1.42 -9.63
CA LEU A 144 1.34 -2.17 -8.46
C LEU A 144 0.19 -2.89 -7.75
N LEU A 145 -0.91 -2.17 -7.51
CA LEU A 145 -2.10 -2.71 -6.87
C LEU A 145 -2.71 -3.86 -7.69
N GLU A 146 -2.88 -3.68 -8.99
CA GLU A 146 -3.43 -4.69 -9.90
C GLU A 146 -2.54 -5.93 -9.97
N ALA A 147 -1.22 -5.77 -9.99
CA ALA A 147 -0.26 -6.87 -9.93
C ALA A 147 -0.42 -7.71 -8.65
N CYS A 148 -0.84 -7.10 -7.54
CA CYS A 148 -1.13 -7.79 -6.29
C CYS A 148 -2.50 -8.49 -6.34
N LEU A 149 -3.54 -7.79 -6.79
CA LEU A 149 -4.91 -8.32 -6.84
C LEU A 149 -5.07 -9.48 -7.84
N THR A 150 -4.37 -9.45 -8.96
CA THR A 150 -4.45 -10.48 -10.02
C THR A 150 -3.50 -11.65 -9.83
N SER A 151 -2.63 -11.59 -8.82
CA SER A 151 -1.64 -12.64 -8.54
C SER A 151 -2.26 -14.01 -8.26
N GLY A 152 -1.56 -15.10 -8.59
CA GLY A 152 -1.91 -16.46 -8.14
C GLY A 152 -1.64 -16.72 -6.65
N LEU A 153 -0.88 -15.85 -5.98
CA LEU A 153 -0.49 -16.00 -4.58
C LEU A 153 -1.49 -15.31 -3.64
N LEU A 154 -2.08 -16.07 -2.70
CA LEU A 154 -3.03 -15.56 -1.71
C LEU A 154 -2.45 -14.38 -0.90
N GLN A 155 -1.18 -14.46 -0.50
CA GLN A 155 -0.52 -13.39 0.24
C GLN A 155 -0.44 -12.06 -0.54
N ARG A 156 -0.21 -12.11 -1.86
CA ARG A 156 -0.22 -10.92 -2.71
C ARG A 156 -1.63 -10.35 -2.87
N ARG A 157 -2.64 -11.21 -3.00
CA ARG A 157 -4.06 -10.78 -3.02
C ARG A 157 -4.45 -10.06 -1.73
N THR A 158 -4.06 -10.61 -0.58
CA THR A 158 -4.27 -9.97 0.74
C THR A 158 -3.54 -8.64 0.85
N LEU A 159 -2.31 -8.54 0.35
CA LEU A 159 -1.60 -7.27 0.24
C LEU A 159 -2.33 -6.27 -0.67
N GLY A 160 -2.85 -6.71 -1.81
CA GLY A 160 -3.66 -5.86 -2.71
C GLY A 160 -4.91 -5.30 -2.02
N LEU A 161 -5.59 -6.08 -1.17
CA LEU A 161 -6.70 -5.58 -0.36
C LEU A 161 -6.25 -4.53 0.67
N LYS A 162 -5.06 -4.69 1.29
CA LYS A 162 -4.49 -3.67 2.18
C LYS A 162 -4.14 -2.38 1.42
N MET A 163 -3.56 -2.49 0.23
CA MET A 163 -3.28 -1.37 -0.67
C MET A 163 -4.56 -0.63 -1.08
N LEU A 164 -5.63 -1.36 -1.43
CA LEU A 164 -6.95 -0.78 -1.70
C LEU A 164 -7.46 0.00 -0.50
N SER A 165 -7.37 -0.59 0.70
CA SER A 165 -7.77 0.09 1.93
C SER A 165 -6.98 1.38 2.13
N ALA A 166 -5.66 1.33 1.99
CA ALA A 166 -4.79 2.50 2.13
C ALA A 166 -5.11 3.63 1.14
N GLY A 167 -5.47 3.29 -0.11
CA GLY A 167 -5.84 4.29 -1.11
C GLY A 167 -7.23 4.89 -0.94
N LEU A 168 -8.10 4.23 -0.17
CA LEU A 168 -9.42 4.73 0.19
C LEU A 168 -9.47 5.34 1.61
N SER A 169 -8.43 5.17 2.41
CA SER A 169 -8.33 5.71 3.77
C SER A 169 -8.50 7.22 3.81
N GLY A 170 -9.20 7.70 4.85
CA GLY A 170 -9.36 9.12 5.16
C GLY A 170 -8.16 9.75 5.89
N SER A 171 -8.42 10.86 6.59
CA SER A 171 -7.44 11.84 7.10
C SER A 171 -6.43 11.37 8.16
N THR A 172 -6.30 10.08 8.43
CA THR A 172 -5.37 9.50 9.42
C THR A 172 -4.14 8.90 8.75
N TRP A 173 -3.59 9.58 7.73
CA TRP A 173 -2.37 9.12 7.05
C TRP A 173 -1.16 9.29 7.97
N THR A 174 -0.29 8.30 7.98
CA THR A 174 0.99 8.36 8.67
C THR A 174 2.10 8.13 7.66
N SER A 175 3.12 8.98 7.68
CA SER A 175 4.33 8.73 6.91
C SER A 175 5.13 7.60 7.55
N SER A 176 5.84 6.84 6.70
CA SER A 176 7.04 6.12 7.13
C SER A 176 8.11 6.44 6.10
N GLY A 177 9.30 6.84 6.54
CA GLY A 177 10.32 7.23 5.58
C GLY A 177 11.57 7.87 6.15
N ILE A 178 12.58 7.86 5.27
CA ILE A 178 13.90 8.45 5.45
C ILE A 178 13.87 9.81 4.75
N TYR A 179 14.11 10.87 5.52
CA TYR A 179 13.95 12.26 5.10
C TYR A 179 15.15 12.82 4.32
N GLU A 180 16.26 12.09 4.28
CA GLU A 180 17.50 12.49 3.61
C GLU A 180 18.06 11.33 2.79
N PHE A 181 18.42 11.58 1.52
CA PHE A 181 19.04 10.57 0.65
C PHE A 181 20.16 11.21 -0.18
N GLY A 182 21.37 11.23 0.40
CA GLY A 182 22.50 11.98 -0.14
C GLY A 182 22.29 13.49 -0.02
N ALA A 183 22.74 14.24 -1.03
CA ALA A 183 22.58 15.70 -1.07
C ALA A 183 21.19 16.19 -1.51
N ARG A 184 20.25 15.29 -1.82
CA ARG A 184 18.94 15.66 -2.34
C ARG A 184 17.93 15.79 -1.19
N PRO A 185 17.41 17.01 -0.92
CA PRO A 185 16.31 17.16 0.02
C PRO A 185 15.08 16.43 -0.51
N ARG A 186 14.30 15.82 0.40
CA ARG A 186 13.09 15.08 0.04
C ARG A 186 11.90 15.53 0.88
N ASP A 187 10.75 15.57 0.22
CA ASP A 187 9.45 15.77 0.83
C ASP A 187 8.79 14.42 1.15
N TYR A 188 7.51 14.47 1.54
CA TYR A 188 6.72 13.29 1.87
C TYR A 188 6.16 12.53 0.65
N GLY A 189 6.62 12.86 -0.57
CA GLY A 189 6.11 12.34 -1.83
C GLY A 189 4.96 13.17 -2.38
N ALA A 190 4.10 12.53 -3.17
CA ALA A 190 2.99 13.18 -3.84
C ALA A 190 2.04 13.89 -2.85
N GLU A 191 1.71 15.13 -3.19
CA GLU A 191 0.72 15.96 -2.50
C GLU A 191 -0.36 16.36 -3.52
N PRO A 192 -1.32 15.46 -3.82
CA PRO A 192 -2.33 15.73 -4.83
C PRO A 192 -3.19 16.92 -4.41
N ASP A 193 -3.41 17.82 -5.37
CA ASP A 193 -4.45 18.83 -5.26
C ASP A 193 -5.85 18.19 -5.18
N TYR A 194 -6.87 19.01 -5.03
CA TYR A 194 -8.22 18.52 -4.84
C TYR A 194 -8.73 17.69 -6.04
N ASP A 195 -8.48 18.12 -7.28
CA ASP A 195 -8.98 17.42 -8.46
C ASP A 195 -8.19 16.12 -8.70
N ALA A 196 -6.88 16.11 -8.44
CA ALA A 196 -6.05 14.91 -8.44
C ALA A 196 -6.49 13.91 -7.36
N LEU A 197 -6.81 14.38 -6.15
CA LEU A 197 -7.37 13.54 -5.09
C LEU A 197 -8.73 12.95 -5.49
N MET A 198 -9.57 13.72 -6.18
CA MET A 198 -10.83 13.19 -6.70
C MET A 198 -10.56 12.11 -7.74
N ALA A 199 -9.70 12.35 -8.74
CA ALA A 199 -9.34 11.35 -9.74
C ALA A 199 -8.84 10.04 -9.09
N TRP A 200 -7.98 10.17 -8.08
CA TRP A 200 -7.52 9.06 -7.27
C TRP A 200 -8.66 8.27 -6.63
N ARG A 201 -9.55 8.94 -5.88
CA ARG A 201 -10.68 8.29 -5.20
C ARG A 201 -11.60 7.59 -6.19
N HIS A 202 -11.90 8.21 -7.33
CA HIS A 202 -12.71 7.57 -8.38
C HIS A 202 -12.05 6.29 -8.89
N ALA A 203 -10.74 6.32 -9.17
CA ALA A 203 -10.02 5.16 -9.66
C ALA A 203 -10.02 4.00 -8.64
N PHE A 204 -9.70 4.28 -7.38
CA PHE A 204 -9.70 3.26 -6.33
C PHE A 204 -11.10 2.71 -6.01
N ILE A 205 -12.14 3.55 -6.03
CA ILE A 205 -13.54 3.08 -5.90
C ILE A 205 -13.91 2.18 -7.08
N ALA A 206 -13.57 2.57 -8.31
CA ALA A 206 -13.86 1.77 -9.49
C ALA A 206 -13.19 0.39 -9.43
N ILE A 207 -11.91 0.32 -9.03
CA ILE A 207 -11.21 -0.95 -8.81
C ILE A 207 -11.90 -1.76 -7.71
N THR A 208 -12.27 -1.13 -6.60
CA THR A 208 -12.92 -1.82 -5.48
C THR A 208 -14.29 -2.40 -5.86
N VAL A 209 -15.08 -1.68 -6.65
CA VAL A 209 -16.36 -2.17 -7.17
C VAL A 209 -16.16 -3.33 -8.13
N ARG A 210 -15.19 -3.23 -9.04
CA ARG A 210 -14.83 -4.31 -9.98
C ARG A 210 -14.41 -5.57 -9.24
N VAL A 211 -13.49 -5.46 -8.28
CA VAL A 211 -13.02 -6.59 -7.47
C VAL A 211 -14.16 -7.14 -6.59
N GLY A 212 -14.98 -6.25 -6.01
CA GLY A 212 -16.13 -6.60 -5.16
C GLY A 212 -17.27 -7.34 -5.86
N ASN A 213 -17.23 -7.41 -7.20
CA ASN A 213 -18.18 -8.13 -8.04
C ASN A 213 -17.49 -9.24 -8.88
N ALA A 214 -16.22 -9.54 -8.62
CA ALA A 214 -15.52 -10.63 -9.29
C ALA A 214 -15.94 -12.01 -8.74
N ASP A 215 -15.67 -13.06 -9.51
CA ASP A 215 -16.02 -14.44 -9.15
C ASP A 215 -15.19 -14.99 -7.97
N ASP A 216 -13.99 -14.46 -7.74
CA ASP A 216 -13.18 -14.80 -6.57
C ASP A 216 -13.83 -14.23 -5.31
N MET A 217 -14.60 -15.07 -4.61
CA MET A 217 -15.36 -14.68 -3.41
C MET A 217 -14.48 -14.18 -2.26
N HIS A 218 -13.23 -14.64 -2.13
CA HIS A 218 -12.34 -14.16 -1.08
C HIS A 218 -11.95 -12.70 -1.35
N LEU A 219 -11.50 -12.42 -2.58
CA LEU A 219 -11.18 -11.05 -3.02
C LEU A 219 -12.41 -10.16 -3.01
N ALA A 220 -13.54 -10.64 -3.53
CA ALA A 220 -14.78 -9.88 -3.61
C ALA A 220 -15.28 -9.47 -2.21
N ASN A 221 -15.34 -10.40 -1.26
CA ASN A 221 -15.72 -10.09 0.11
C ASN A 221 -14.75 -9.11 0.78
N GLY A 222 -13.44 -9.28 0.54
CA GLY A 222 -12.40 -8.36 0.99
C GLY A 222 -12.62 -6.93 0.48
N ALA A 223 -12.78 -6.76 -0.83
CA ALA A 223 -13.01 -5.45 -1.45
C ALA A 223 -14.32 -4.79 -0.98
N ARG A 224 -15.39 -5.57 -0.87
CA ARG A 224 -16.69 -5.12 -0.32
C ARG A 224 -16.57 -4.62 1.12
N THR A 225 -15.72 -5.26 1.92
CA THR A 225 -15.43 -4.86 3.30
C THR A 225 -14.59 -3.59 3.34
N VAL A 226 -13.56 -3.49 2.49
CA VAL A 226 -12.72 -2.30 2.34
C VAL A 226 -13.56 -1.08 2.02
N LEU A 227 -14.45 -1.16 1.02
CA LEU A 227 -15.30 -0.01 0.68
C LEU A 227 -16.25 0.34 1.82
N ALA A 228 -16.87 -0.65 2.47
CA ALA A 228 -17.81 -0.41 3.57
C ALA A 228 -17.15 0.35 4.72
N ASN A 229 -15.89 0.01 5.05
CA ASN A 229 -15.12 0.70 6.09
C ASN A 229 -14.73 2.12 5.67
N ALA A 230 -14.39 2.34 4.40
CA ALA A 230 -14.00 3.65 3.88
C ALA A 230 -15.18 4.63 3.69
N LEU A 231 -16.42 4.14 3.62
CA LEU A 231 -17.60 4.97 3.33
C LEU A 231 -17.68 6.21 4.24
N SER A 232 -17.53 6.03 5.55
CA SER A 232 -17.72 7.12 6.52
C SER A 232 -16.89 8.37 6.17
N ASP A 233 -15.61 8.12 5.84
CA ASP A 233 -14.62 9.14 5.52
C ASP A 233 -14.86 9.72 4.13
N LEU A 234 -15.13 8.88 3.13
CA LEU A 234 -15.37 9.32 1.76
C LEU A 234 -16.63 10.20 1.64
N TRP A 235 -17.68 9.92 2.43
CA TRP A 235 -18.91 10.71 2.47
C TRP A 235 -18.73 12.13 3.05
N SER A 236 -17.59 12.44 3.66
CA SER A 236 -17.31 13.82 4.10
C SER A 236 -17.18 14.78 2.92
N ASP A 237 -16.84 14.26 1.72
CA ASP A 237 -16.70 15.04 0.52
C ASP A 237 -18.00 15.08 -0.30
N LYS A 238 -18.51 16.29 -0.55
CA LYS A 238 -19.77 16.51 -1.29
C LYS A 238 -19.71 15.96 -2.72
N ARG A 239 -18.55 15.96 -3.37
CA ARG A 239 -18.40 15.47 -4.76
C ARG A 239 -18.39 13.94 -4.83
N MET A 240 -18.18 13.24 -3.72
CA MET A 240 -18.19 11.77 -3.67
C MET A 240 -19.57 11.15 -3.53
N GLY A 241 -20.60 11.94 -3.18
CA GLY A 241 -21.93 11.42 -2.87
C GLY A 241 -22.53 10.53 -3.96
N SER A 242 -22.61 11.01 -5.20
CA SER A 242 -23.15 10.23 -6.34
C SER A 242 -22.32 8.99 -6.63
N VAL A 243 -20.99 9.12 -6.63
CA VAL A 243 -20.05 8.02 -6.88
C VAL A 243 -20.24 6.88 -5.87
N LEU A 244 -20.36 7.21 -4.59
CA LEU A 244 -20.56 6.22 -3.53
C LEU A 244 -21.94 5.56 -3.60
N ILE A 245 -22.97 6.31 -3.99
CA ILE A 245 -24.32 5.75 -4.21
C ILE A 245 -24.31 4.73 -5.36
N ASP A 246 -23.67 5.08 -6.47
CA ASP A 246 -23.61 4.22 -7.64
C ASP A 246 -22.73 2.99 -7.38
N ALA A 247 -21.61 3.15 -6.67
CA ALA A 247 -20.80 2.03 -6.19
C ALA A 247 -21.62 1.08 -5.29
N ALA A 248 -22.37 1.62 -4.33
CA ALA A 248 -23.22 0.84 -3.43
C ALA A 248 -24.31 0.05 -4.18
N ARG A 249 -24.97 0.69 -5.15
CA ARG A 249 -25.97 0.06 -6.00
C ARG A 249 -25.37 -1.06 -6.85
N THR A 250 -24.19 -0.81 -7.42
CA THR A 250 -23.48 -1.76 -8.29
C THR A 250 -23.05 -3.00 -7.51
N LEU A 251 -22.51 -2.84 -6.30
CA LEU A 251 -22.15 -3.98 -5.45
C LEU A 251 -23.37 -4.78 -4.99
N HIS A 252 -24.47 -4.10 -4.65
CA HIS A 252 -25.69 -4.74 -4.18
C HIS A 252 -26.46 -5.49 -5.28
N ALA A 253 -26.39 -5.01 -6.52
CA ALA A 253 -27.07 -5.64 -7.66
C ALA A 253 -26.53 -7.05 -7.95
N CYS A 254 -25.23 -7.29 -7.75
CA CYS A 254 -24.62 -8.61 -7.96
C CYS A 254 -24.86 -9.55 -6.76
N LEU A 255 -24.68 -9.06 -5.54
CA LEU A 255 -24.87 -9.83 -4.30
C LEU A 255 -25.37 -8.87 -3.21
N PRO A 256 -26.22 -9.29 -2.25
CA PRO A 256 -26.57 -8.43 -1.12
C PRO A 256 -25.34 -7.87 -0.40
N TRP A 257 -25.29 -6.56 -0.19
CA TRP A 257 -24.16 -5.87 0.45
C TRP A 257 -24.48 -5.46 1.89
N GLY A 258 -24.51 -6.44 2.80
CA GLY A 258 -24.88 -6.23 4.20
C GLY A 258 -23.95 -5.28 4.97
N GLU A 259 -22.63 -5.39 4.78
CA GLU A 259 -21.67 -4.49 5.43
C GLU A 259 -21.81 -3.03 4.95
N GLY A 260 -22.05 -2.81 3.65
CA GLY A 260 -22.34 -1.48 3.13
C GLY A 260 -23.65 -0.90 3.68
N TRP A 261 -24.69 -1.72 3.84
CA TRP A 261 -25.94 -1.29 4.49
C TRP A 261 -25.71 -0.86 5.94
N LYS A 262 -24.94 -1.62 6.73
CA LYS A 262 -24.57 -1.23 8.10
C LYS A 262 -23.81 0.10 8.11
N ALA A 263 -22.80 0.25 7.25
CA ALA A 263 -22.02 1.48 7.15
C ALA A 263 -22.89 2.70 6.81
N ILE A 264 -23.84 2.55 5.88
CA ILE A 264 -24.79 3.61 5.51
C ILE A 264 -25.73 3.94 6.65
N ARG A 265 -26.24 2.94 7.40
CA ARG A 265 -27.06 3.17 8.59
C ARG A 265 -26.30 3.92 9.67
N THR A 266 -25.04 3.55 9.93
CA THR A 266 -24.16 4.26 10.86
C THR A 266 -23.97 5.71 10.41
N LYS A 267 -23.71 5.95 9.12
CA LYS A 267 -23.60 7.32 8.59
C LYS A 267 -24.88 8.13 8.76
N LEU A 268 -26.04 7.55 8.41
CA LEU A 268 -27.35 8.17 8.59
C LEU A 268 -27.62 8.58 10.04
N TYR A 269 -27.23 7.75 11.01
CA TYR A 269 -27.37 8.07 12.43
C TYR A 269 -26.64 9.36 12.82
N PHE A 270 -25.39 9.54 12.36
CA PHE A 270 -24.62 10.76 12.62
C PHE A 270 -25.14 11.96 11.81
N VAL A 271 -25.44 11.75 10.53
CA VAL A 271 -25.93 12.78 9.62
C VAL A 271 -27.26 13.39 10.09
N ARG A 272 -28.17 12.59 10.66
CA ARG A 272 -29.45 13.08 11.21
C ARG A 272 -29.29 13.99 12.44
N LYS A 273 -28.14 13.94 13.11
CA LYS A 273 -27.82 14.81 14.25
C LYS A 273 -27.14 16.11 13.83
N ASP A 274 -26.74 16.23 12.56
CA ASP A 274 -26.10 17.43 12.04
C ASP A 274 -27.17 18.48 11.65
N PRO A 275 -27.22 19.65 12.31
CA PRO A 275 -28.19 20.69 12.00
C PRO A 275 -27.96 21.36 10.63
N GLN A 276 -26.79 21.19 10.02
CA GLN A 276 -26.42 21.78 8.72
C GLN A 276 -26.58 20.80 7.54
N ILE A 277 -27.21 19.64 7.77
CA ILE A 277 -27.33 18.61 6.74
C ILE A 277 -28.14 19.08 5.53
N SER A 278 -27.63 18.77 4.33
CA SER A 278 -28.39 18.91 3.09
C SER A 278 -29.61 17.97 3.07
N PRO A 279 -30.85 18.49 2.94
CA PRO A 279 -32.05 17.66 2.85
C PRO A 279 -32.04 16.68 1.67
N VAL A 280 -31.36 17.06 0.58
CA VAL A 280 -31.19 16.21 -0.61
C VAL A 280 -30.29 15.01 -0.29
N LEU A 281 -29.17 15.26 0.39
CA LEU A 281 -28.25 14.20 0.82
C LEU A 281 -28.95 13.22 1.78
N LEU A 282 -29.67 13.73 2.76
CA LEU A 282 -30.43 12.91 3.71
C LEU A 282 -31.46 12.01 3.01
N LYS A 283 -32.30 12.59 2.14
CA LYS A 283 -33.28 11.83 1.35
C LYS A 283 -32.61 10.75 0.49
N THR A 284 -31.46 11.07 -0.09
CA THR A 284 -30.73 10.15 -0.97
C THR A 284 -30.15 8.97 -0.18
N LEU A 285 -29.55 9.24 0.99
CA LEU A 285 -29.05 8.20 1.89
C LEU A 285 -30.20 7.33 2.44
N ASP A 286 -31.34 7.92 2.80
CA ASP A 286 -32.52 7.16 3.24
C ASP A 286 -33.05 6.24 2.13
N ALA A 287 -33.11 6.73 0.89
CA ALA A 287 -33.52 5.90 -0.26
C ALA A 287 -32.52 4.76 -0.51
N LEU A 288 -31.22 5.03 -0.38
CA LEU A 288 -30.16 4.03 -0.54
C LEU A 288 -30.23 2.97 0.57
N GLU A 289 -30.42 3.37 1.83
CA GLU A 289 -30.56 2.46 2.97
C GLU A 289 -31.71 1.48 2.78
N ARG A 290 -32.90 1.99 2.38
CA ARG A 290 -34.07 1.14 2.11
C ARG A 290 -33.82 0.14 0.98
N LYS A 291 -33.09 0.56 -0.06
CA LYS A 291 -32.76 -0.29 -1.20
C LYS A 291 -31.79 -1.40 -0.81
N LEU A 292 -30.81 -1.10 0.04
CA LEU A 292 -29.77 -2.05 0.45
C LEU A 292 -30.22 -2.99 1.59
N ARG A 293 -31.39 -2.73 2.19
CA ARG A 293 -31.90 -3.48 3.33
C ARG A 293 -31.95 -4.98 3.01
N PRO A 294 -31.33 -5.85 3.84
CA PRO A 294 -31.45 -7.30 3.69
C PRO A 294 -32.92 -7.73 3.80
N ASN A 295 -33.41 -8.46 2.80
CA ASN A 295 -34.80 -8.96 2.74
C ASN A 295 -34.93 -10.45 3.08
N ASP A 296 -33.83 -11.12 3.42
CA ASP A 296 -33.74 -12.55 3.73
C ASP A 296 -33.53 -12.77 5.25
N LEU A 297 -34.31 -13.68 5.84
CA LEU A 297 -34.25 -14.09 7.26
C LEU A 297 -32.89 -14.70 7.66
N LEU A 298 -32.19 -15.42 6.78
CA LEU A 298 -30.84 -15.94 7.01
C LEU A 298 -29.81 -14.80 7.03
N SER A 299 -29.99 -13.80 6.17
CA SER A 299 -29.29 -12.50 6.22
C SER A 299 -29.72 -11.62 7.40
N GLY A 300 -30.76 -11.98 8.16
CA GLY A 300 -31.06 -11.37 9.47
C GLY A 300 -30.37 -12.11 10.62
N ILE A 301 -30.35 -13.45 10.57
CA ILE A 301 -29.86 -14.32 11.64
C ILE A 301 -28.32 -14.35 11.71
N ARG A 302 -27.60 -14.44 10.57
CA ARG A 302 -26.12 -14.32 10.54
C ARG A 302 -25.61 -12.96 11.07
N PHE A 303 -26.49 -11.96 11.11
CA PHE A 303 -26.16 -10.59 11.48
C PHE A 303 -26.47 -10.27 12.95
N LEU A 304 -27.31 -11.06 13.62
CA LEU A 304 -27.64 -10.92 15.05
C LEU A 304 -26.85 -11.89 15.94
N CYS A 305 -26.22 -12.92 15.37
CA CYS A 305 -25.33 -13.84 16.07
C CYS A 305 -23.99 -13.93 15.31
N PRO A 306 -22.96 -13.13 15.66
CA PRO A 306 -21.60 -13.46 15.26
C PRO A 306 -21.27 -14.83 15.85
N GLU A 307 -20.78 -15.76 15.03
CA GLU A 307 -20.47 -17.13 15.42
C GLU A 307 -19.78 -17.17 16.79
N GLN A 308 -20.44 -17.84 17.74
CA GLN A 308 -19.77 -18.23 18.97
C GLN A 308 -18.66 -19.19 18.58
N ARG A 309 -17.42 -18.77 18.84
CA ARG A 309 -16.21 -19.57 18.75
C ARG A 309 -16.51 -20.96 19.35
N PRO A 310 -16.28 -22.09 18.66
CA PRO A 310 -16.48 -23.39 19.28
C PRO A 310 -15.57 -23.49 20.52
N PRO A 311 -16.05 -24.09 21.63
CA PRO A 311 -15.21 -24.29 22.80
C PRO A 311 -13.99 -25.10 22.39
N GLN A 312 -12.81 -24.62 22.77
CA GLN A 312 -11.59 -25.42 22.74
C GLN A 312 -11.85 -26.63 23.64
N LEU A 313 -12.08 -27.79 23.04
CA LEU A 313 -11.99 -29.07 23.74
C LEU A 313 -10.51 -29.30 24.03
N GLY A 314 -10.15 -29.11 25.30
CA GLY A 314 -8.88 -29.53 25.82
C GLY A 314 -8.78 -31.06 25.78
N ALA A 315 -7.69 -31.53 25.18
CA ALA A 315 -6.93 -32.72 25.57
C ALA A 315 -5.51 -32.52 25.05
#